data_AF-A0A8X6XRX0-F1
#
_entry.id   AF-A0A8X6XRX0-F1
#
_cell.length_a   1.000
_cell.length_b   1.000
_cell.length_c   1.000
_cell.angle_alpha   90.00
_cell.angle_beta   90.00
_cell.angle_gamma   90.00
#
_symmetry.space_group_name_H-M   'P 1'
#
loop_
_entity.id
_entity.type
_entity.pdbx_description
1 polymer ?
#
loop_
_entity_poly.entity_id
_entity_poly.type
_entity_poly.pdbx_seq_one_letter_code
_entity_poly.pdbx_strand_id
1 'polypeptide(L)'
;MATTSTDDENNKPELSAVLKRVGILLLDKGVVLQKIQNVGTTDLPYRIRKEGVYYKQGSYFAYGFTGSPKIFADVEDACVRDPDILKYGFVETYQKFPESCTLEEELRPPAFRKSVLKLLEDGKKRKDRARPFYRHIKEYNYFDVYM
;
A
#
# COMPACT_ATOMS: atom_id res chain seq x y z
N MET A 1 2.44 44.34 0.57
CA MET A 1 2.61 44.28 -0.90
C MET A 1 2.78 42.82 -1.27
N ALA A 2 1.69 42.16 -1.66
CA ALA A 2 1.69 40.76 -2.07
C ALA A 2 1.68 40.74 -3.61
N THR A 3 2.80 40.36 -4.21
CA THR A 3 2.88 40.01 -5.63
C THR A 3 2.89 38.48 -5.70
N THR A 4 1.71 37.87 -5.80
CA THR A 4 1.54 36.44 -6.01
C THR A 4 0.44 36.26 -7.05
N SER A 5 0.78 36.39 -8.33
CA SER A 5 -0.14 36.04 -9.42
C SER A 5 0.49 36.00 -10.81
N THR A 6 1.67 36.59 -11.03
CA THR A 6 2.28 36.66 -12.36
C THR A 6 3.29 35.55 -12.68
N ASP A 7 3.84 34.86 -11.67
CA ASP A 7 4.90 33.85 -11.88
C ASP A 7 4.37 32.46 -12.25
N ASP A 8 3.07 32.19 -12.03
CA ASP A 8 2.47 30.88 -12.30
C ASP A 8 2.11 30.67 -13.78
N GLU A 9 1.93 31.72 -14.59
CA GLU A 9 1.57 31.58 -16.00
C GLU A 9 2.75 31.27 -16.90
N ASN A 10 3.94 31.79 -16.58
CA ASN A 10 5.11 31.70 -17.45
C ASN A 10 5.89 30.37 -17.29
N ASN A 11 5.72 29.66 -16.16
CA ASN A 11 6.41 28.40 -15.88
C ASN A 11 5.66 27.14 -16.38
N LYS A 12 4.39 27.28 -16.80
CA LYS A 12 3.59 26.19 -17.37
C LYS A 12 4.26 25.48 -18.56
N PRO A 13 4.83 26.19 -19.57
CA PRO A 13 5.48 25.52 -20.70
C PRO A 13 6.72 24.73 -20.27
N GLU A 14 7.54 25.29 -19.38
CA GLU A 14 8.75 24.64 -18.87
C GLU A 14 8.40 23.34 -18.13
N LEU A 15 7.43 23.40 -17.22
CA LEU A 15 6.94 22.21 -16.51
C LEU A 15 6.41 21.14 -17.48
N SER A 16 5.65 21.55 -18.50
CA SER A 16 5.13 20.61 -19.50
C SER A 16 6.25 19.93 -20.30
N ALA A 17 7.35 20.64 -20.56
CA ALA A 17 8.52 20.09 -21.25
C ALA A 17 9.23 19.05 -20.38
N VAL A 18 9.43 19.32 -19.09
CA VAL A 18 9.99 18.35 -18.13
C VAL A 18 9.13 17.09 -18.07
N LEU A 19 7.81 17.25 -17.89
CA LEU A 19 6.89 16.12 -17.81
C LEU A 19 6.87 15.26 -19.08
N LYS A 20 6.99 15.91 -20.25
CA LYS A 20 7.07 15.24 -21.53
C LYS A 20 8.38 14.45 -21.67
N ARG A 21 9.51 15.02 -21.25
CA ARG A 21 10.81 14.32 -21.26
C ARG A 21 10.77 13.05 -20.40
N VAL A 22 10.27 13.15 -19.17
CA VAL A 22 10.10 12.01 -18.26
C VAL A 22 9.11 10.99 -18.83
N GLY A 23 7.99 11.46 -19.38
CA GLY A 23 6.98 10.58 -19.97
C GLY A 23 7.51 9.78 -21.16
N ILE A 24 8.23 10.43 -22.09
CA ILE A 24 8.86 9.76 -23.23
C ILE A 24 9.89 8.74 -22.73
N LEU A 25 10.74 9.13 -21.77
CA LEU A 25 11.75 8.26 -21.22
C LEU A 25 11.17 6.98 -20.60
N LEU A 26 10.04 7.09 -19.89
CA LEU A 26 9.34 5.93 -19.35
C LEU A 26 8.77 5.03 -20.46
N LEU A 27 8.18 5.63 -21.51
CA LEU A 27 7.62 4.90 -22.65
C LEU A 27 8.71 4.17 -23.46
N ASP A 28 9.85 4.82 -23.69
CA ASP A 28 10.99 4.26 -24.45
C ASP A 28 11.58 3.02 -23.76
N LYS A 29 11.49 2.96 -22.42
CA LYS A 29 11.91 1.80 -21.63
C LYS A 29 10.87 0.68 -21.56
N GLY A 30 9.74 0.82 -22.25
CA GLY A 30 8.69 -0.19 -22.32
C GLY A 30 7.73 -0.20 -21.12
N VAL A 31 7.60 0.94 -20.42
CA VAL A 31 6.64 1.10 -19.32
C VAL A 31 5.30 1.59 -19.89
N VAL A 32 4.19 1.04 -19.40
CA VAL A 32 2.84 1.53 -19.74
C VAL A 32 2.41 2.57 -18.71
N LEU A 33 2.18 3.81 -19.16
CA LEU A 33 1.65 4.89 -18.32
C LEU A 33 0.14 4.73 -18.13
N GLN A 34 -0.31 4.69 -16.88
CA GLN A 34 -1.73 4.62 -16.54
C GLN A 34 -2.33 6.00 -16.28
N LYS A 35 -1.65 6.82 -15.46
CA LYS A 35 -2.17 8.10 -15.00
C LYS A 35 -1.05 9.07 -14.67
N ILE A 36 -1.24 10.35 -14.97
CA ILE A 36 -0.38 11.45 -14.53
C ILE A 36 -1.23 12.34 -13.63
N GLN A 37 -0.74 12.62 -12.43
CA GLN A 37 -1.43 13.45 -11.43
C GLN A 37 -0.55 14.63 -11.04
N ASN A 38 -1.14 15.82 -11.07
CA ASN A 38 -0.55 17.01 -10.45
C ASN A 38 -1.05 17.08 -9.00
N VAL A 39 -0.12 16.98 -8.04
CA VAL A 39 -0.43 17.09 -6.60
C VAL A 39 -0.47 18.56 -6.16
N GLY A 40 0.18 19.45 -6.92
CA GLY A 40 0.21 20.88 -6.69
C GLY A 40 1.63 21.42 -6.51
N THR A 41 1.72 22.74 -6.52
CA THR A 41 2.95 23.48 -6.17
C THR A 41 2.85 23.87 -4.71
N THR A 42 3.77 23.36 -3.89
CA THR A 42 3.83 23.68 -2.46
C THR A 42 5.25 24.01 -2.05
N ASP A 43 5.38 24.65 -0.89
CA ASP A 43 6.68 24.80 -0.26
C ASP A 43 7.26 23.42 0.07
N LEU A 44 8.57 23.27 -0.13
CA LEU A 44 9.30 22.06 0.22
C LEU A 44 9.42 21.96 1.75
N PRO A 45 9.35 20.75 2.32
CA PRO A 45 9.49 20.57 3.77
C PRO A 45 10.86 21.02 4.30
N TYR A 46 11.88 21.02 3.45
CA TYR A 46 13.21 21.53 3.72
C TYR A 46 13.84 22.09 2.45
N ARG A 47 14.82 22.99 2.61
CA ARG A 47 15.57 23.56 1.46
C ARG A 47 16.36 22.47 0.74
N ILE A 48 16.17 22.35 -0.57
CA ILE A 48 16.92 21.42 -1.42
C ILE A 48 17.98 22.22 -2.18
N ARG A 49 19.20 21.69 -2.24
CA ARG A 49 20.28 22.27 -3.05
C ARG A 49 20.44 21.44 -4.31
N LYS A 50 20.41 22.08 -5.47
CA LYS A 50 20.73 21.45 -6.75
C LYS A 50 21.49 22.43 -7.63
N GLU A 51 22.59 21.98 -8.23
CA GLU A 51 23.46 22.79 -9.11
C GLU A 51 23.89 24.15 -8.51
N GLY A 52 24.05 24.20 -7.18
CA GLY A 52 24.44 25.43 -6.48
C GLY A 52 23.30 26.36 -6.10
N VAL A 53 22.08 26.12 -6.59
CA VAL A 53 20.88 26.89 -6.26
C VAL A 53 20.10 26.21 -5.12
N TYR A 54 19.52 27.02 -4.24
CA TYR A 54 18.64 26.56 -3.17
C TYR A 54 17.18 26.75 -3.56
N TYR A 55 16.43 25.66 -3.55
CA TYR A 55 15.00 25.65 -3.83
C TYR A 55 14.21 25.56 -2.53
N LYS A 56 13.17 26.40 -2.43
CA LYS A 56 12.21 26.41 -1.31
C LYS A 56 10.82 25.97 -1.73
N GLN A 57 10.50 26.02 -3.02
CA GLN A 57 9.21 25.65 -3.58
C GLN A 57 9.41 24.59 -4.66
N GLY A 58 8.42 23.73 -4.85
CA GLY A 58 8.46 22.70 -5.88
C GLY A 58 7.06 22.22 -6.27
N SER A 59 6.92 21.82 -7.53
CA SER A 59 5.71 21.19 -8.06
C SER A 59 5.83 19.67 -7.97
N TYR A 60 4.80 19.01 -7.45
CA TYR A 60 4.77 17.58 -7.25
C TYR A 60 3.92 16.88 -8.31
N PHE A 61 4.50 15.90 -8.97
CA PHE A 61 3.83 15.08 -9.98
C PHE A 61 3.97 13.60 -9.66
N ALA A 62 2.87 12.87 -9.81
CA ALA A 62 2.82 11.42 -9.61
C ALA A 62 2.46 10.72 -10.92
N TYR A 63 3.31 9.80 -11.34
CA TYR A 63 3.09 8.92 -12.48
C TYR A 63 2.64 7.55 -11.97
N GLY A 64 1.39 7.18 -12.26
CA GLY A 64 0.93 5.81 -12.14
C GLY A 64 1.30 5.06 -13.41
N PHE A 65 2.08 3.99 -13.28
CA PHE A 65 2.57 3.22 -14.41
C PHE A 65 2.71 1.74 -14.07
N THR A 66 2.82 0.89 -15.09
CA THR A 66 3.07 -0.55 -14.95
C THR A 66 4.28 -0.94 -15.78
N GLY A 67 5.27 -1.57 -15.16
CA GLY A 67 6.52 -1.93 -15.81
C GLY A 67 7.37 -2.90 -14.98
N SER A 68 8.46 -3.37 -15.59
CA SER A 68 9.45 -4.21 -14.90
C SER A 68 10.30 -3.36 -13.94
N PRO A 69 10.58 -3.83 -12.72
CA PRO A 69 11.41 -3.08 -11.77
C PRO A 69 12.87 -2.92 -12.22
N LYS A 70 13.34 -3.75 -13.17
CA LYS A 70 14.69 -3.64 -13.76
C LYS A 70 14.94 -2.30 -14.44
N ILE A 71 13.87 -1.65 -14.91
CA ILE A 71 13.94 -0.38 -15.63
C ILE A 71 14.23 0.79 -14.68
N PHE A 72 13.97 0.63 -13.38
CA PHE A 72 14.05 1.75 -12.43
C PHE A 72 15.45 2.33 -12.31
N ALA A 73 16.50 1.51 -12.33
CA ALA A 73 17.88 1.98 -12.28
C ALA A 73 18.23 2.89 -13.45
N ASP A 74 17.86 2.50 -14.68
CA ASP A 74 18.10 3.31 -15.88
C ASP A 74 17.35 4.64 -15.85
N VAL A 75 16.10 4.61 -15.37
CA VAL A 75 15.25 5.81 -15.28
C VAL A 75 15.76 6.75 -14.18
N GLU A 76 16.14 6.19 -13.04
CA GLU A 76 16.79 6.89 -11.94
C GLU A 76 18.04 7.63 -12.42
N ASP A 77 18.96 6.94 -13.10
CA ASP A 77 20.18 7.56 -13.62
C ASP A 77 19.90 8.72 -14.59
N ALA A 78 18.84 8.62 -15.40
CA ALA A 78 18.45 9.70 -16.29
C ALA A 78 17.81 10.87 -15.55
N CYS A 79 16.96 10.62 -14.55
CA CYS A 79 16.32 11.64 -13.73
C CYS A 79 17.32 12.38 -12.83
N VAL A 80 18.37 11.71 -12.32
CA VAL A 80 19.45 12.35 -11.56
C VAL A 80 20.19 13.38 -12.41
N ARG A 81 20.40 13.07 -13.69
CA ARG A 81 21.15 13.91 -14.63
C ARG A 81 20.34 15.10 -15.17
N ASP A 82 19.01 15.05 -15.08
CA ASP A 82 18.15 16.14 -15.56
C ASP A 82 18.19 17.30 -14.57
N PRO A 83 18.58 18.54 -14.94
CA PRO A 83 18.68 19.68 -14.03
C PRO A 83 17.33 20.07 -13.39
N ASP A 84 16.22 19.85 -14.10
CA ASP A 84 14.91 20.37 -13.66
C ASP A 84 14.24 19.50 -12.57
N ILE A 85 14.71 18.26 -12.39
CA ILE A 85 14.11 17.30 -11.44
C ILE A 85 14.78 17.39 -10.07
N LEU A 86 14.20 18.09 -9.10
CA LEU A 86 14.81 18.24 -7.77
C LEU A 86 14.95 16.90 -7.02
N LYS A 87 13.91 16.07 -7.05
CA LYS A 87 13.84 14.78 -6.36
C LYS A 87 12.84 13.88 -7.07
N TYR A 88 13.16 12.60 -7.15
CA TYR A 88 12.26 11.56 -7.65
C TYR A 88 12.23 10.39 -6.64
N GLY A 89 11.28 9.48 -6.83
CA GLY A 89 11.17 8.27 -6.03
C GLY A 89 10.17 7.32 -6.65
N PHE A 90 10.47 6.03 -6.58
CA PHE A 90 9.56 4.97 -6.99
C PHE A 90 8.92 4.36 -5.76
N VAL A 91 7.61 4.17 -5.82
CA VAL A 91 6.84 3.54 -4.76
C VAL A 91 6.07 2.40 -5.39
N GLU A 92 6.28 1.19 -4.90
CA GLU A 92 5.40 0.08 -5.22
C GLU A 92 4.02 0.41 -4.67
N THR A 93 3.01 0.40 -5.55
CA THR A 93 1.64 0.57 -5.10
C THR A 93 1.28 -0.70 -4.35
N TYR A 94 1.39 -0.66 -3.02
CA TYR A 94 1.02 -1.78 -2.15
C TYR A 94 -0.39 -2.25 -2.52
N GLN A 95 -0.54 -3.57 -2.64
CA GLN A 95 -1.86 -4.18 -2.71
C GLN A 95 -2.72 -3.61 -1.58
N LYS A 96 -3.96 -3.27 -1.92
CA LYS A 96 -4.97 -2.70 -1.03
C LYS A 96 -4.80 -3.25 0.38
N PHE A 97 -4.33 -2.41 1.30
CA PHE A 97 -4.57 -2.66 2.72
C PHE A 97 -6.07 -2.92 2.89
N PRO A 98 -6.48 -3.89 3.72
CA PRO A 98 -7.89 -4.19 3.89
C PRO A 98 -8.65 -2.89 4.16
N GLU A 99 -9.61 -2.59 3.28
CA GLU A 99 -10.29 -1.28 3.18
C GLU A 99 -10.99 -0.89 4.50
N SER A 100 -11.20 -1.85 5.40
CA SER A 100 -11.75 -1.65 6.73
C SER A 100 -10.68 -1.83 7.82
N CYS A 101 -10.45 -0.79 8.61
CA CYS A 101 -9.73 -0.89 9.87
C CYS A 101 -10.52 -1.81 10.83
N THR A 102 -10.03 -3.03 11.09
CA THR A 102 -10.66 -3.98 12.03
C THR A 102 -10.15 -3.82 13.48
N LEU A 103 -9.43 -2.74 13.79
CA LEU A 103 -8.76 -2.57 15.09
C LEU A 103 -9.74 -2.63 16.27
N GLU A 104 -10.90 -2.00 16.11
CA GLU A 104 -11.95 -1.97 17.14
C GLU A 104 -12.49 -3.37 17.45
N GLU A 105 -12.53 -4.25 16.45
CA GLU A 105 -12.99 -5.62 16.60
C GLU A 105 -11.95 -6.52 17.25
N GLU A 106 -10.66 -6.27 16.99
CA GLU A 106 -9.54 -6.95 17.64
C GLU A 106 -9.34 -6.49 19.09
N LEU A 107 -9.75 -5.27 19.46
CA LEU A 107 -9.67 -4.78 20.84
C LEU A 107 -10.77 -5.33 21.75
N ARG A 108 -11.83 -5.94 21.19
CA ARG A 108 -12.89 -6.56 22.00
C ARG A 108 -12.32 -7.63 22.96
N PRO A 109 -13.00 -7.92 24.07
CA PRO A 109 -12.64 -9.04 24.93
C PRO A 109 -12.53 -10.34 24.13
N PRO A 110 -11.66 -11.29 24.54
CA PRO A 110 -11.34 -12.47 23.74
C PRO A 110 -12.57 -13.31 23.38
N ALA A 111 -13.61 -13.32 24.21
CA ALA A 111 -14.86 -14.04 23.95
C ALA A 111 -15.61 -13.56 22.70
N PHE A 112 -15.45 -12.29 22.30
CA PHE A 112 -16.21 -11.66 21.22
C PHE A 112 -15.37 -11.35 19.97
N ARG A 113 -14.09 -11.72 19.95
CA ARG A 113 -13.22 -11.53 18.78
C ARG A 113 -13.58 -12.52 17.67
N LYS A 114 -13.67 -12.05 16.42
CA LYS A 114 -13.98 -12.88 15.24
C LYS A 114 -13.01 -14.07 15.08
N SER A 115 -11.73 -13.87 15.39
CA SER A 115 -10.70 -14.92 15.34
C SER A 115 -10.96 -16.05 16.33
N VAL A 116 -11.31 -15.72 17.58
CA VAL A 116 -11.59 -16.68 18.65
C VAL A 116 -12.90 -17.42 18.41
N LEU A 117 -13.95 -16.72 17.95
CA LEU A 117 -15.22 -17.35 17.58
C LEU A 117 -15.02 -18.41 16.48
N LYS A 118 -14.23 -18.11 15.44
CA LYS A 118 -13.86 -19.10 14.39
C LYS A 118 -13.12 -20.31 14.97
N LEU A 119 -12.17 -20.10 15.89
CA LEU A 119 -11.46 -21.21 16.55
C LEU A 119 -12.39 -22.10 17.37
N LEU A 120 -13.36 -21.51 18.07
CA LEU A 120 -14.37 -22.26 18.82
C LEU A 120 -15.26 -23.10 17.89
N GLU A 121 -15.69 -22.53 16.76
CA GLU A 121 -16.45 -23.26 15.73
C GLU A 121 -15.65 -24.41 15.12
N ASP A 122 -14.40 -24.17 14.76
CA ASP A 122 -13.52 -25.20 14.20
C ASP A 122 -13.22 -26.30 15.21
N GLY A 123 -13.07 -25.93 16.49
CA GLY A 123 -12.94 -26.88 17.60
C GLY A 123 -14.17 -27.77 17.75
N LYS A 124 -15.38 -27.19 17.66
CA LYS A 124 -16.64 -27.95 17.68
C LYS A 124 -16.75 -28.91 16.49
N LYS A 125 -16.53 -28.42 15.27
CA LYS A 125 -16.53 -29.25 14.04
C LYS A 125 -15.50 -30.39 14.08
N ARG A 126 -14.39 -30.24 14.80
CA ARG A 126 -13.40 -31.31 15.01
C ARG A 126 -13.88 -32.31 16.06
N LYS A 127 -14.49 -31.85 17.15
CA LYS A 127 -15.05 -32.70 18.21
C LYS A 127 -16.20 -33.57 17.69
N ASP A 128 -17.07 -33.02 16.85
CA ASP A 128 -18.19 -33.77 16.26
C ASP A 128 -17.70 -34.85 15.28
N ARG A 129 -16.54 -34.62 14.63
CA ARG A 129 -15.87 -35.60 13.76
C ARG A 129 -15.03 -36.62 14.53
N ALA A 130 -14.61 -36.31 15.76
CA ALA A 130 -13.89 -37.22 16.63
C ALA A 130 -14.89 -38.18 17.29
N ARG A 131 -14.89 -39.45 16.89
CA ARG A 131 -15.71 -40.47 17.58
C ARG A 131 -15.21 -40.60 19.03
N PRO A 132 -16.09 -40.58 20.05
CA PRO A 132 -15.68 -40.88 21.42
C PRO A 132 -15.17 -42.32 21.47
N PHE A 133 -13.89 -42.50 21.79
CA PHE A 133 -13.19 -43.79 21.70
C PHE A 133 -13.69 -44.85 22.70
N TYR A 134 -14.40 -44.48 23.77
CA TYR A 134 -15.01 -45.45 24.67
C TYR A 134 -16.34 -44.96 25.23
N ARG A 135 -17.41 -45.70 24.95
CA ARG A 135 -18.71 -45.61 25.63
C ARG A 135 -18.87 -46.92 26.41
N HIS A 136 -18.58 -46.91 27.71
CA HIS A 136 -18.84 -48.07 28.57
C HIS A 136 -20.35 -48.24 28.72
N ILE A 137 -20.87 -49.35 28.18
CA ILE A 137 -22.23 -49.83 28.48
C ILE A 137 -22.06 -50.79 29.67
N LYS A 138 -22.57 -50.40 30.84
CA LYS A 138 -22.77 -51.33 31.96
C LYS A 138 -24.20 -51.20 32.45
N GLU A 139 -25.08 -51.95 31.80
CA GLU A 139 -26.35 -52.36 32.38
C GLU A 139 -26.34 -53.89 32.37
N TYR A 140 -26.02 -54.49 33.52
CA TYR A 140 -26.41 -55.87 33.80
C TYR A 140 -27.35 -55.83 34.99
N ASN A 141 -28.65 -55.82 34.68
CA ASN A 141 -29.70 -56.26 35.59
C ASN A 141 -29.80 -57.78 35.45
N TYR A 142 -29.35 -58.56 36.44
CA TYR A 142 -29.85 -59.90 36.68
C TYR A 142 -29.78 -60.17 38.18
N PHE A 143 -30.97 -60.25 38.79
CA PHE A 143 -31.17 -60.89 40.08
C PHE A 143 -31.21 -62.39 39.80
N ASP A 144 -30.39 -63.18 40.49
CA ASP A 144 -30.73 -64.56 40.80
C ASP A 144 -30.39 -64.82 42.26
N VAL A 145 -31.45 -64.94 43.04
CA VAL A 145 -31.48 -65.49 44.39
C VAL A 145 -31.44 -67.00 44.23
N TYR A 146 -30.51 -67.66 44.91
CA TYR A 146 -30.67 -69.06 45.31
C TYR A 146 -30.53 -69.13 46.82
N MET A 147 -31.42 -69.93 47.43
CA MET A 147 -31.52 -70.17 48.87
C MET A 147 -30.23 -70.71 49.48
#